data_AF-A0A2G6D932-F1
#
_entry.id   AF-A0A2G6D932-F1
#
_cell.length_a   1.000
_cell.length_b   1.000
_cell.length_c   1.000
_cell.angle_alpha   90.00
_cell.angle_beta   90.00
_cell.angle_gamma   90.00
#
_symmetry.space_group_name_H-M   'P 1'
#
loop_
_entity.id
_entity.type
_entity.pdbx_description
1 polymer ?
#
loop_
_entity_poly.entity_id
_entity_poly.type
_entity_poly.pdbx_seq_one_letter_code
_entity_poly.pdbx_strand_id
1 'polypeptide(L)'
;MRFAGVAYQQFLLAVTINDNDLSHTYQLADQYVNTLFAELMTAVQTTEESSSVLKNSIELQKKIREFSKGFECFCLDTFQHFKQHQAALIVDDPAAAFDQWTRVFDTQYLKYMQQDQVCRDYANILSSTARLFAVFAQHR
;
A
#
# COMPACT_ATOMS: atom_id res chain seq x y z
N MET A 1 8.02 -9.29 -14.67
CA MET A 1 8.99 -9.26 -13.54
C MET A 1 8.93 -7.99 -12.66
N ARG A 2 8.05 -6.99 -12.89
CA ARG A 2 8.09 -5.74 -12.10
C ARG A 2 7.65 -5.84 -10.63
N PHE A 3 7.00 -6.94 -10.22
CA PHE A 3 6.50 -7.13 -8.85
C PHE A 3 6.96 -8.44 -8.20
N ALA A 4 7.98 -9.10 -8.74
CA ALA A 4 8.49 -10.36 -8.20
C ALA A 4 8.93 -10.24 -6.73
N GLY A 5 9.48 -9.08 -6.35
CA GLY A 5 9.85 -8.80 -4.95
C GLY A 5 8.64 -8.72 -4.02
N VAL A 6 7.55 -8.06 -4.44
CA VAL A 6 6.31 -7.97 -3.65
C VAL A 6 5.65 -9.35 -3.57
N ALA A 7 5.52 -10.05 -4.70
CA ALA A 7 5.00 -11.41 -4.72
C ALA A 7 5.82 -12.34 -3.81
N TYR A 8 7.14 -12.25 -3.84
CA TYR A 8 8.03 -13.04 -2.97
C TYR A 8 7.87 -12.68 -1.49
N GLN A 9 7.81 -11.40 -1.13
CA GLN A 9 7.57 -10.98 0.25
C GLN A 9 6.22 -11.50 0.78
N GLN A 10 5.16 -11.39 -0.01
CA GLN A 10 3.85 -11.92 0.36
C GLN A 10 3.86 -13.46 0.48
N PHE A 11 4.61 -14.15 -0.38
CA PHE A 11 4.82 -15.59 -0.27
C PHE A 11 5.63 -15.98 0.98
N LEU A 12 6.65 -15.21 1.36
CA LEU A 12 7.38 -15.47 2.60
C LEU A 12 6.49 -15.29 3.84
N LEU A 13 5.63 -14.27 3.86
CA LEU A 13 4.63 -14.11 4.92
C LEU A 13 3.68 -15.31 4.98
N ALA A 14 3.32 -15.87 3.82
CA ALA A 14 2.47 -17.05 3.68
C ALA A 14 2.94 -18.25 4.47
N VAL A 15 4.23 -18.53 4.33
CA VAL A 15 4.86 -19.76 4.84
C VAL A 15 5.32 -19.60 6.28
N THR A 16 5.39 -18.37 6.80
CA THR A 16 5.99 -18.09 8.12
C THR A 16 4.99 -17.65 9.19
N ILE A 17 3.83 -17.10 8.83
CA ILE A 17 2.96 -16.42 9.81
C ILE A 17 1.59 -17.11 9.98
N ASN A 18 1.20 -17.31 11.25
CA ASN A 18 -0.14 -17.70 11.66
C ASN A 18 -1.14 -16.57 11.39
N ASP A 19 -2.32 -16.90 10.86
CA ASP A 19 -3.29 -15.92 10.33
C ASP A 19 -3.71 -14.83 11.34
N ASN A 20 -3.74 -15.16 12.64
CA ASN A 20 -4.11 -14.23 13.70
C ASN A 20 -3.03 -13.16 13.99
N ASP A 21 -1.75 -13.48 13.79
CA ASP A 21 -0.64 -12.58 14.13
C ASP A 21 -0.40 -11.54 13.03
N LEU A 22 -0.67 -11.89 11.77
CA LEU A 22 -0.49 -10.99 10.63
C LEU A 22 -1.49 -9.83 10.67
N SER A 23 -2.77 -10.15 10.77
CA SER A 23 -3.84 -9.13 10.78
C SER A 23 -3.68 -8.19 11.98
N HIS A 24 -3.31 -8.71 13.15
CA HIS A 24 -3.11 -7.91 14.35
C HIS A 24 -1.90 -6.96 14.21
N THR A 25 -0.78 -7.44 13.67
CA THR A 25 0.43 -6.64 13.45
C THR A 25 0.18 -5.49 12.47
N TYR A 26 -0.51 -5.76 11.36
CA TYR A 26 -0.88 -4.73 10.38
C TYR A 26 -1.84 -3.69 10.96
N GLN A 27 -2.81 -4.12 11.78
CA GLN A 27 -3.73 -3.19 12.45
C GLN A 27 -3.00 -2.25 13.41
N LEU A 28 -2.07 -2.77 14.22
CA LEU A 28 -1.26 -1.96 15.14
C LEU A 28 -0.38 -0.95 14.38
N ALA A 29 0.28 -1.40 13.31
CA ALA A 29 1.10 -0.53 12.46
C ALA A 29 0.27 0.60 11.83
N ASP A 30 -0.91 0.27 11.27
CA ASP A 30 -1.79 1.28 10.68
C ASP A 30 -2.33 2.27 11.71
N GLN A 31 -2.68 1.80 12.92
CA GLN A 31 -3.08 2.67 14.03
C GLN A 31 -1.97 3.65 14.41
N TYR A 32 -0.74 3.17 14.55
CA TYR A 32 0.41 4.02 14.89
C TYR A 32 0.65 5.11 13.83
N VAL A 33 0.63 4.72 12.55
CA VAL A 33 0.79 5.67 11.45
C VAL A 33 -0.38 6.66 11.38
N ASN A 34 -1.61 6.24 11.70
CA ASN A 34 -2.78 7.14 11.80
C ASN A 34 -2.57 8.21 12.88
N THR A 35 -2.10 7.80 14.06
CA THR A 35 -1.82 8.71 15.17
C THR A 35 -0.77 9.73 14.78
N LEU A 36 0.37 9.29 14.24
CA LEU A 36 1.44 10.20 13.78
C LEU A 36 0.94 11.20 12.74
N PHE A 37 0.12 10.75 11.79
CA PHE A 37 -0.43 11.63 10.76
C PHE A 37 -1.39 12.67 11.32
N ALA A 38 -2.22 12.28 12.29
CA ALA A 38 -3.14 13.17 12.98
C ALA A 38 -2.40 14.22 13.82
N GLU A 39 -1.35 13.81 14.53
CA GLU A 39 -0.48 14.72 15.29
C GLU A 39 0.20 15.74 14.36
N LEU A 40 0.73 15.27 13.22
CA LEU A 40 1.41 16.12 12.25
C LEU A 40 0.44 17.12 11.59
N MET A 41 -0.77 16.68 11.26
CA MET A 41 -1.84 17.57 10.80
C MET A 41 -2.21 18.63 11.84
N THR A 42 -2.33 18.23 13.11
CA THR A 42 -2.67 19.13 14.22
C THR A 42 -1.59 20.18 14.40
N ALA A 43 -0.32 19.78 14.44
CA ALA A 43 0.81 20.69 14.57
C ALA A 43 0.84 21.75 13.45
N VAL A 44 0.55 21.34 12.21
CA VAL A 44 0.51 22.27 11.06
C VAL A 44 -0.68 23.22 11.10
N GLN A 45 -1.83 22.78 11.63
CA GLN A 45 -2.99 23.66 11.79
C GLN A 45 -2.81 24.68 12.91
N THR A 46 -2.08 24.35 13.97
CA THR A 46 -1.81 25.25 15.11
C THR A 46 -0.65 26.20 14.88
N THR A 47 0.13 26.02 13.80
CA THR A 47 1.25 26.90 13.48
C THR A 47 0.75 28.11 12.67
N GLU A 48 0.86 29.31 13.22
CA GLU A 48 0.42 30.57 12.57
C GLU A 48 1.13 30.84 11.23
N GLU A 49 2.30 30.23 11.00
CA GLU A 49 3.11 30.34 9.78
C GLU A 49 3.08 29.10 8.88
N SER A 50 2.01 28.30 8.87
CA SER A 50 1.98 27.12 7.98
C SER A 50 1.99 27.55 6.50
N SER A 51 3.10 27.34 5.79
CA SER A 51 3.18 27.63 4.36
C SER A 51 2.20 26.75 3.57
N SER A 52 1.66 27.27 2.46
CA SER A 52 0.83 26.50 1.53
C SER A 52 1.52 25.23 1.04
N VAL A 53 2.86 25.27 0.94
CA VAL A 53 3.73 24.13 0.64
C VAL A 53 3.56 23.01 1.66
N LEU A 54 3.60 23.33 2.97
CA LEU A 54 3.49 22.34 4.03
C LEU A 54 2.11 21.67 4.03
N LYS A 55 1.03 22.45 3.87
CA LYS A 55 -0.34 21.95 3.72
C LYS A 55 -0.49 21.01 2.51
N ASN A 56 0.01 21.42 1.35
CA ASN A 56 -0.04 20.63 0.12
C ASN A 56 0.79 19.34 0.22
N SER A 57 1.95 19.40 0.90
CA SER A 57 2.79 18.24 1.16
C SER A 57 2.06 17.20 2.02
N ILE A 58 1.39 17.64 3.09
CA ILE A 58 0.64 16.71 3.94
C ILE A 58 -0.57 16.13 3.20
N GLU A 59 -1.30 16.94 2.43
CA GLU A 59 -2.39 16.41 1.60
C GLU A 59 -1.91 15.34 0.62
N LEU A 60 -0.75 15.54 -0.02
CA LEU A 60 -0.14 14.54 -0.89
C LEU A 60 0.21 13.26 -0.11
N GLN A 61 0.84 13.38 1.05
CA GLN A 61 1.19 12.22 1.88
C GLN A 61 -0.05 11.43 2.31
N LYS A 62 -1.16 12.12 2.59
CA LYS A 62 -2.45 11.47 2.91
C LYS A 62 -2.94 10.62 1.74
N LYS A 63 -2.93 11.18 0.53
CA LYS A 63 -3.35 10.46 -0.69
C LYS A 63 -2.47 9.24 -0.98
N ILE A 64 -1.15 9.41 -0.87
CA ILE A 64 -0.19 8.30 -1.06
C ILE A 64 -0.48 7.19 -0.06
N ARG A 65 -0.74 7.54 1.21
CA ARG A 65 -1.06 6.55 2.24
C ARG A 65 -2.36 5.81 1.98
N GLU A 66 -3.43 6.52 1.65
CA GLU A 66 -4.74 5.89 1.34
C GLU A 66 -4.59 4.90 0.18
N PHE A 67 -3.88 5.28 -0.87
CA PHE A 67 -3.56 4.39 -1.99
C PHE A 67 -2.73 3.18 -1.55
N SER A 68 -1.69 3.40 -0.76
CA SER A 68 -0.78 2.34 -0.30
C SER A 68 -1.51 1.32 0.58
N LYS A 69 -2.41 1.79 1.46
CA LYS A 69 -3.27 0.94 2.28
C LYS A 69 -4.23 0.13 1.43
N GLY A 70 -4.86 0.75 0.42
CA GLY A 70 -5.72 0.02 -0.52
C GLY A 70 -4.97 -1.09 -1.27
N PHE A 71 -3.73 -0.82 -1.68
CA PHE A 71 -2.88 -1.80 -2.34
C PHE A 71 -2.45 -2.94 -1.40
N GLU A 72 -2.13 -2.63 -0.15
CA GLU A 72 -1.80 -3.62 0.88
C GLU A 72 -2.98 -4.54 1.19
N CYS A 73 -4.19 -4.01 1.38
CA CYS A 73 -5.40 -4.80 1.56
C CYS A 73 -5.63 -5.75 0.37
N PHE A 74 -5.48 -5.25 -0.86
CA PHE A 74 -5.55 -6.08 -2.06
C PHE A 74 -4.55 -7.26 -2.02
N CYS A 75 -3.30 -7.00 -1.61
CA CYS A 75 -2.27 -8.03 -1.51
C CYS A 75 -2.65 -9.09 -0.47
N LEU A 76 -3.10 -8.66 0.71
CA LEU A 76 -3.52 -9.54 1.80
C LEU A 76 -4.73 -10.40 1.41
N ASP A 77 -5.76 -9.80 0.82
CA ASP A 77 -6.97 -10.52 0.38
C ASP A 77 -6.65 -11.56 -0.69
N THR A 78 -5.86 -11.17 -1.69
CA THR A 78 -5.39 -12.06 -2.76
C THR A 78 -4.59 -13.22 -2.18
N PHE A 79 -3.74 -12.92 -1.19
CA PHE A 79 -2.91 -13.90 -0.53
C PHE A 79 -3.73 -14.87 0.33
N GLN A 80 -4.64 -14.38 1.17
CA GLN A 80 -5.53 -15.22 1.99
C GLN A 80 -6.36 -16.16 1.13
N HIS A 81 -6.88 -15.67 0.01
CA HIS A 81 -7.61 -16.48 -0.95
C HIS A 81 -6.72 -17.60 -1.53
N PHE A 82 -5.48 -17.30 -1.91
CA PHE A 82 -4.53 -18.31 -2.38
C PHE A 82 -4.24 -19.36 -1.30
N LYS A 83 -3.93 -18.94 -0.07
CA LYS A 83 -3.62 -19.85 1.06
C LYS A 83 -4.77 -20.81 1.35
N GLN A 84 -6.01 -20.33 1.35
CA GLN A 84 -7.19 -21.17 1.59
C GLN A 84 -7.35 -22.30 0.57
N HIS A 85 -6.95 -22.08 -0.70
CA HIS A 85 -7.11 -23.06 -1.77
C HIS A 85 -5.87 -23.93 -2.00
N GLN A 86 -4.69 -23.47 -1.57
CA GLN A 86 -3.40 -24.10 -1.88
C GLN A 86 -2.60 -24.47 -0.62
N ALA A 87 -3.22 -24.52 0.56
CA ALA A 87 -2.56 -24.81 1.83
C ALA A 87 -1.72 -26.10 1.81
N ALA A 88 -2.25 -27.19 1.22
CA ALA A 88 -1.53 -28.46 1.10
C ALA A 88 -0.30 -28.32 0.19
N LEU A 89 -0.46 -27.67 -0.97
CA LEU A 89 0.63 -27.46 -1.93
C LEU A 89 1.77 -26.62 -1.33
N ILE A 90 1.45 -25.63 -0.49
CA ILE A 90 2.45 -24.81 0.21
C ILE A 90 3.36 -25.67 1.11
N VAL A 91 2.81 -26.72 1.73
CA VAL A 91 3.56 -27.62 2.62
C VAL A 91 4.32 -28.68 1.82
N ASP A 92 3.66 -29.27 0.82
CA ASP A 92 4.18 -30.43 0.09
C ASP A 92 5.21 -30.04 -0.98
N ASP A 93 5.03 -28.90 -1.65
CA ASP A 93 5.96 -28.37 -2.67
C ASP A 93 5.93 -26.82 -2.70
N PRO A 94 6.71 -26.17 -1.81
CA PRO A 94 6.76 -24.71 -1.72
C PRO A 94 7.23 -24.03 -3.02
N ALA A 95 8.04 -24.70 -3.83
CA ALA A 95 8.53 -24.14 -5.09
C ALA A 95 7.40 -24.09 -6.12
N ALA A 96 6.66 -25.19 -6.29
CA ALA A 96 5.47 -25.22 -7.15
C ALA A 96 4.37 -24.26 -6.64
N ALA A 97 4.21 -24.14 -5.32
CA ALA A 97 3.29 -23.18 -4.72
C ALA A 97 3.68 -21.73 -5.07
N PHE A 98 4.96 -21.38 -5.03
CA PHE A 98 5.43 -20.04 -5.40
C PHE A 98 5.19 -19.74 -6.90
N ASP A 99 5.45 -20.71 -7.78
CA ASP A 99 5.19 -20.56 -9.21
C ASP A 99 3.70 -20.36 -9.52
N GLN A 100 2.80 -21.01 -8.77
CA GLN A 100 1.36 -20.77 -8.90
C GLN A 100 0.95 -19.43 -8.31
N TRP A 101 1.50 -19.07 -7.15
CA TRP A 101 1.24 -17.79 -6.49
C TRP A 101 1.57 -16.61 -7.40
N THR A 102 2.73 -16.62 -8.05
CA THR A 102 3.15 -15.52 -8.93
C THR A 102 2.16 -15.30 -10.09
N ARG A 103 1.62 -16.38 -10.66
CA ARG A 103 0.59 -16.31 -11.74
C ARG A 103 -0.73 -15.75 -11.24
N VAL A 104 -1.17 -16.18 -10.06
CA VAL A 104 -2.40 -15.67 -9.41
C VAL A 104 -2.22 -14.19 -9.09
N PHE A 105 -1.11 -13.82 -8.44
CA PHE A 105 -0.80 -12.45 -8.07
C PHE A 105 -0.76 -11.53 -9.30
N ASP A 106 -0.04 -11.91 -10.36
CA ASP A 106 0.04 -11.10 -11.59
C ASP A 106 -1.35 -10.89 -12.21
N THR A 107 -2.18 -11.94 -12.25
CA THR A 107 -3.54 -11.86 -12.80
C THR A 107 -4.43 -10.92 -11.98
N GLN A 108 -4.40 -11.03 -10.65
CA GLN A 108 -5.22 -10.21 -9.77
C GLN A 108 -4.70 -8.77 -9.71
N TYR A 109 -3.38 -8.58 -9.76
CA TYR A 109 -2.75 -7.27 -9.80
C TYR A 109 -3.17 -6.48 -11.05
N LEU A 110 -3.16 -7.12 -12.23
CA LEU A 110 -3.60 -6.48 -13.46
C LEU A 110 -5.07 -6.05 -13.37
N LYS A 111 -5.94 -6.89 -12.79
CA LYS A 111 -7.34 -6.53 -12.56
C LYS A 111 -7.48 -5.36 -11.58
N TYR A 112 -6.72 -5.36 -10.49
CA TYR A 112 -6.70 -4.27 -9.52
C TYR A 112 -6.31 -2.94 -10.18
N MET A 113 -5.22 -2.93 -10.97
CA MET A 113 -4.75 -1.72 -11.66
C MET A 113 -5.70 -1.20 -12.73
N GLN A 114 -6.54 -2.07 -13.31
CA GLN A 114 -7.54 -1.69 -14.31
C GLN A 114 -8.80 -1.06 -13.70
N GLN A 115 -8.94 -1.06 -12.37
CA GLN A 115 -10.09 -0.42 -11.74
C GLN A 115 -10.01 1.10 -11.93
N ASP A 116 -11.08 1.70 -12.46
CA ASP A 116 -11.16 3.15 -12.69
C ASP A 116 -10.80 3.97 -11.44
N GLN A 117 -11.20 3.48 -10.26
CA GLN A 117 -10.91 4.14 -8.99
C GLN A 117 -9.40 4.21 -8.71
N VAL A 118 -8.68 3.10 -8.91
CA VAL A 118 -7.22 3.02 -8.72
C VAL A 118 -6.51 3.97 -9.69
N CYS A 119 -6.96 4.03 -10.95
CA CYS A 119 -6.45 4.97 -11.94
C CYS A 119 -6.70 6.43 -11.54
N ARG A 120 -7.90 6.75 -11.03
CA ARG A 120 -8.24 8.09 -10.53
C ARG A 120 -7.40 8.50 -9.33
N ASP A 121 -7.21 7.61 -8.37
CA ASP A 121 -6.41 7.88 -7.17
C ASP A 121 -4.95 8.11 -7.52
N TYR A 122 -4.39 7.30 -8.42
CA TYR A 122 -3.04 7.49 -8.93
C TYR A 122 -2.87 8.81 -9.68
N ALA A 123 -3.82 9.17 -10.56
CA ALA A 123 -3.81 10.45 -11.26
C ALA A 123 -3.90 11.64 -10.29
N ASN A 124 -4.68 11.51 -9.21
CA ASN A 124 -4.81 12.53 -8.17
C ASN A 124 -3.49 12.74 -7.41
N ILE A 125 -2.79 11.65 -7.06
CA ILE A 125 -1.44 11.70 -6.47
C ILE A 125 -0.46 12.43 -7.42
N LEU A 126 -0.44 12.07 -8.69
CA LEU A 126 0.44 12.71 -9.69
C LEU A 126 0.12 14.21 -9.84
N SER A 127 -1.16 14.57 -9.91
CA SER A 127 -1.60 15.96 -9.98
C SER A 127 -1.18 16.75 -8.74
N SER A 128 -1.39 16.21 -7.53
CA SER A 128 -0.96 16.86 -6.29
C SER A 128 0.56 17.01 -6.21
N THR A 129 1.30 16.01 -6.68
CA THR A 129 2.77 16.05 -6.74
C THR A 129 3.25 17.16 -7.68
N ALA A 130 2.69 17.23 -8.90
CA ALA A 130 3.02 18.26 -9.88
C ALA A 130 2.73 19.68 -9.37
N ARG A 131 1.60 19.88 -8.68
CA ARG A 131 1.26 21.17 -8.05
C ARG A 131 2.30 21.55 -6.99
N LEU A 132 2.70 20.61 -6.14
CA LEU A 132 3.70 20.85 -5.11
C LEU A 132 5.05 21.25 -5.73
N PHE A 133 5.49 20.57 -6.79
CA PHE A 133 6.70 20.94 -7.54
C PHE A 133 6.61 22.34 -8.15
N ALA A 134 5.47 22.73 -8.70
CA ALA A 134 5.28 24.06 -9.28
C ALA A 134 5.43 25.18 -8.22
N VAL A 135 4.93 24.97 -6.99
CA VAL A 135 5.12 25.92 -5.89
C VAL A 135 6.59 26.02 -5.49
N PHE A 136 7.30 24.89 -5.39
CA PHE A 136 8.74 24.91 -5.11
C PHE A 136 9.56 25.63 -6.18
N ALA A 137 9.17 25.53 -7.45
CA ALA A 137 9.86 26.20 -8.54
C ALA A 137 9.70 27.73 -8.53
N GLN A 138 8.63 28.27 -7.92
CA GLN A 138 8.38 29.70 -7.79
C GLN A 138 9.19 30.36 -6.66
N HIS A 139 9.76 29.57 -5.74
CA HIS A 139 10.56 30.02 -4.61
C HIS A 139 12.07 29.77 -4.79
N ARG A 140 12.51 29.47 -6.02
CA ARG A 140 13.91 29.46 -6.45
C ARG A 140 14.24 30.73 -7.21
#